data_AF-A0A248TEY8-F1
#
_entry.id   AF-A0A248TEY8-F1
#
_cell.length_a   1.000
_cell.length_b   1.000
_cell.length_c   1.000
_cell.angle_alpha   90.00
_cell.angle_beta   90.00
_cell.angle_gamma   90.00
#
_symmetry.space_group_name_H-M   'P 1'
#
loop_
_entity.id
_entity.type
_entity.pdbx_description
1 polymer ?
#
loop_
_entity_poly.entity_id
_entity_poly.type
_entity_poly.pdbx_seq_one_letter_code
_entity_poly.pdbx_strand_id
1 'polypeptide(L)'
;MSNRIIVKWEYILLLLLTVVAYITWEFSILAFVIFLFLPDVFMFGYLLNKKVGAILYNIGHTFIFPLLILGIYFVIKEPILLMVSLIWSAHISMDRALGYGLKYEEGFKVTHIQKI
;
A
#
# COMPACT_ATOMS: atom_id res chain seq x y z
N MET A 1 23.26 -5.23 -10.54
CA MET A 1 21.97 -4.54 -10.33
C MET A 1 21.87 -4.22 -8.84
N SER A 2 21.56 -2.99 -8.42
CA SER A 2 21.45 -2.69 -6.98
C SER A 2 20.17 -3.29 -6.39
N ASN A 3 20.19 -3.64 -5.11
CA ASN A 3 19.02 -4.17 -4.40
C ASN A 3 17.80 -3.24 -4.54
N ARG A 4 18.02 -1.92 -4.50
CA ARG A 4 16.98 -0.92 -4.71
C ARG A 4 16.30 -1.00 -6.07
N ILE A 5 17.03 -1.34 -7.14
CA ILE A 5 16.45 -1.52 -8.48
C ILE A 5 15.59 -2.78 -8.51
N ILE A 6 16.05 -3.88 -7.90
CA ILE A 6 15.30 -5.14 -7.80
C ILE A 6 13.98 -4.89 -7.09
N VAL A 7 14.04 -4.33 -5.88
CA VAL A 7 12.86 -4.03 -5.05
C VAL A 7 11.88 -3.10 -5.78
N LYS A 8 12.38 -2.09 -6.51
CA LYS A 8 11.51 -1.22 -7.32
C LYS A 8 10.74 -2.03 -8.36
N TRP A 9 11.39 -2.94 -9.08
CA TRP A 9 10.73 -3.78 -10.08
C TRP A 9 9.76 -4.79 -9.47
N GLU A 10 10.08 -5.36 -8.31
CA GLU A 10 9.15 -6.23 -7.57
C GLU A 10 7.83 -5.50 -7.27
N TYR A 11 7.90 -4.26 -6.79
CA TYR A 11 6.71 -3.47 -6.49
C TYR A 11 5.99 -2.94 -7.73
N ILE A 12 6.70 -2.66 -8.83
CA ILE A 12 6.06 -2.37 -10.12
C ILE A 12 5.24 -3.59 -10.58
N LEU A 13 5.82 -4.79 -10.52
CA LEU A 13 5.13 -6.01 -10.91
C LEU A 13 3.94 -6.29 -9.99
N LEU A 14 4.09 -6.10 -8.68
CA LEU A 14 2.98 -6.27 -7.74
C LEU A 14 1.85 -5.26 -8.01
N LEU A 15 2.17 -3.99 -8.28
CA LEU A 15 1.20 -2.99 -8.68
C LEU A 15 0.44 -3.42 -9.94
N LEU A 16 1.15 -3.84 -10.99
CA LEU A 16 0.54 -4.29 -12.23
C LEU A 16 -0.38 -5.51 -12.00
N LEU A 17 0.07 -6.49 -11.21
CA LEU A 17 -0.74 -7.67 -10.89
C LEU A 17 -2.02 -7.30 -10.12
N THR A 18 -1.92 -6.39 -9.15
CA THR A 18 -3.11 -5.93 -8.39
C THR A 18 -4.10 -5.18 -9.28
N VAL A 19 -3.62 -4.34 -10.20
CA VAL A 19 -4.46 -3.62 -11.16
C VAL A 19 -5.12 -4.58 -12.16
N VAL A 20 -4.35 -5.53 -12.72
CA VAL A 20 -4.89 -6.55 -13.62
C VAL A 20 -5.96 -7.37 -12.92
N ALA A 21 -5.69 -7.86 -11.70
CA ALA A 21 -6.66 -8.62 -10.92
C ALA A 21 -7.93 -7.79 -10.64
N TYR A 22 -7.79 -6.51 -10.32
CA TYR A 22 -8.92 -5.61 -10.08
C TYR A 22 -9.81 -5.44 -11.31
N ILE A 23 -9.21 -5.26 -12.48
CA ILE A 23 -9.92 -5.10 -13.76
C ILE A 23 -10.57 -6.43 -14.18
N THR A 24 -9.88 -7.56 -14.00
CA THR A 24 -10.42 -8.89 -14.30
C THR A 24 -11.65 -9.23 -13.44
N TRP A 25 -11.72 -8.71 -12.22
CA TRP A 25 -12.90 -8.82 -11.36
C TRP A 25 -14.01 -7.81 -11.67
N GLU A 26 -13.86 -7.02 -12.73
CA GLU A 26 -14.84 -6.04 -13.22
C GLU A 26 -15.27 -5.03 -12.15
N PHE A 27 -14.39 -4.75 -11.17
CA PHE A 27 -14.66 -3.76 -10.14
C PHE A 27 -14.65 -2.34 -10.70
N SER A 28 -15.37 -1.43 -10.04
CA SER A 28 -15.50 -0.04 -10.47
C SER A 28 -14.16 0.68 -10.54
N ILE A 29 -13.77 1.16 -11.73
CA ILE A 29 -12.55 1.96 -11.93
C ILE A 29 -12.63 3.27 -11.13
N LEU A 30 -13.83 3.86 -11.01
CA LEU A 30 -14.01 5.08 -10.21
C LEU A 30 -13.72 4.81 -8.72
N ALA A 31 -14.22 3.69 -8.19
CA ALA A 31 -13.91 3.28 -6.82
C ALA A 31 -12.41 3.05 -6.63
N PHE A 32 -11.74 2.43 -7.60
CA PHE A 32 -10.29 2.26 -7.57
C PHE A 32 -9.57 3.60 -7.43
N VAL A 33 -9.83 4.55 -8.33
CA VAL A 33 -9.13 5.85 -8.33
C VAL A 33 -9.40 6.64 -7.06
N ILE A 34 -10.64 6.66 -6.56
CA ILE A 34 -11.01 7.39 -5.33
C ILE A 34 -10.32 6.78 -4.11
N PHE A 35 -10.43 5.46 -3.95
CA PHE A 35 -9.95 4.78 -2.75
C PHE A 35 -8.47 4.43 -2.79
N LEU A 36 -7.81 4.55 -3.95
CA LEU A 36 -6.36 4.37 -4.07
C LEU A 36 -5.62 5.27 -3.09
N PHE A 37 -6.05 6.53 -2.92
CA PHE A 37 -5.41 7.49 -2.03
C PHE A 37 -5.96 7.47 -0.59
N LEU A 38 -6.93 6.62 -0.28
CA LEU A 38 -7.50 6.55 1.07
C LEU A 38 -6.47 6.19 2.15
N PRO A 39 -5.49 5.28 1.92
CA PRO A 39 -4.47 4.98 2.93
C PRO A 39 -3.58 6.18 3.30
N ASP A 40 -3.51 7.22 2.47
CA ASP A 40 -2.72 8.43 2.78
C ASP A 40 -3.33 9.26 3.91
N VAL A 41 -4.60 9.06 4.28
CA VAL A 41 -5.20 9.69 5.47
C VAL A 41 -4.40 9.41 6.73
N PHE A 42 -3.72 8.27 6.82
CA PHE A 42 -2.83 7.94 7.94
C PHE A 42 -1.63 8.90 8.06
N MET A 43 -1.28 9.64 7.01
CA MET A 43 -0.27 10.71 7.08
C MET A 43 -0.67 11.87 7.99
N PHE A 44 -1.96 12.08 8.26
CA PHE A 44 -2.39 13.15 9.17
C PHE A 44 -1.88 12.95 10.61
N GLY A 45 -1.40 11.76 10.97
CA GLY A 45 -0.65 11.55 12.20
C GLY A 45 0.57 12.47 12.36
N TYR A 46 1.17 12.92 11.26
CA TYR A 46 2.30 13.86 11.28
C TYR A 46 1.92 15.27 11.74
N LEU A 47 0.62 15.61 11.78
CA LEU A 47 0.15 16.86 12.37
C LEU A 47 0.36 16.92 13.89
N LEU A 48 0.44 15.76 14.56
CA LEU A 48 0.66 15.66 15.99
C LEU A 48 2.16 15.72 16.33
N ASN A 49 2.95 14.82 15.76
CA ASN A 49 4.42 14.82 15.82
C ASN A 49 4.99 13.73 14.89
N LYS A 50 6.32 13.71 14.72
CA LYS A 50 7.03 12.76 13.85
C LYS A 50 6.84 11.30 14.25
N LYS A 51 6.84 10.99 15.54
CA LYS A 51 6.72 9.61 16.06
C LYS A 51 5.33 9.05 15.80
N VAL A 52 4.29 9.78 16.20
CA VAL A 52 2.90 9.40 15.96
C VAL A 52 2.61 9.32 14.45
N GLY A 53 3.13 10.27 13.67
CA GLY A 53 3.03 10.23 12.22
C GLY A 53 3.66 9.00 11.59
N ALA A 54 4.88 8.61 12.01
CA ALA A 54 5.54 7.41 11.50
C ALA A 54 4.75 6.14 11.85
N ILE A 55 4.25 6.02 13.09
CA ILE A 55 3.46 4.87 13.53
C ILE A 55 2.17 4.75 12.71
N LEU A 56 1.37 5.82 12.65
CA LEU A 56 0.10 5.81 11.92
C LEU A 56 0.31 5.57 10.43
N TYR A 57 1.27 6.24 9.80
CA TYR A 57 1.61 5.98 8.40
C TYR A 57 1.95 4.50 8.16
N ASN A 58 2.79 3.91 9.02
CA ASN A 58 3.19 2.51 8.88
C ASN A 58 2.01 1.53 9.05
N ILE A 59 1.04 1.86 9.89
CA ILE A 59 -0.23 1.11 9.98
C ILE A 59 -0.99 1.19 8.66
N GLY A 60 -1.10 2.38 8.06
CA GLY A 60 -1.73 2.55 6.75
C GLY A 60 -0.97 1.94 5.57
N HIS A 61 0.35 1.74 5.70
CA HIS A 61 1.25 1.37 4.59
C HIS A 61 1.95 0.02 4.79
N THR A 62 1.47 -0.81 5.71
CA THR A 62 1.90 -2.20 5.85
C THR A 62 1.01 -3.13 5.04
N PHE A 63 1.58 -4.15 4.41
CA PHE A 63 0.81 -5.18 3.69
C PHE A 63 0.01 -6.10 4.62
N ILE A 64 0.25 -6.06 5.94
CA ILE A 64 -0.44 -6.94 6.90
C ILE A 64 -1.97 -6.82 6.75
N PHE A 65 -2.52 -5.60 6.77
CA PHE A 65 -3.97 -5.41 6.71
C PHE A 65 -4.60 -5.81 5.38
N PRO A 66 -4.13 -5.35 4.20
CA PRO A 66 -4.72 -5.78 2.94
C PRO A 66 -4.59 -7.29 2.71
N LEU A 67 -3.50 -7.93 3.14
CA LEU A 67 -3.33 -9.38 3.00
C LEU A 67 -4.20 -10.17 3.99
N LEU A 68 -4.45 -9.66 5.20
CA LEU A 68 -5.43 -10.26 6.11
C LEU A 68 -6.85 -10.16 5.52
N ILE A 69 -7.23 -9.02 4.97
CA ILE A 69 -8.53 -8.84 4.29
C ILE A 69 -8.65 -9.81 3.11
N LEU A 70 -7.58 -9.98 2.31
CA LEU A 70 -7.53 -10.95 1.22
C LEU A 70 -7.70 -12.40 1.75
N GLY A 71 -7.05 -12.75 2.87
CA GLY A 71 -7.22 -14.04 3.51
C GLY A 71 -8.68 -14.30 3.95
N ILE A 72 -9.31 -13.28 4.55
CA ILE A 72 -10.73 -13.34 4.96
C ILE A 72 -11.64 -13.49 3.73
N TYR A 73 -11.33 -12.82 2.62
CA TYR A 73 -12.07 -12.99 1.36
C TYR A 73 -12.11 -14.45 0.90
N PHE A 74 -11.04 -15.22 1.03
CA PHE A 74 -11.07 -16.65 0.63
C PHE A 74 -11.99 -17.52 1.50
N VAL A 75 -12.36 -17.05 2.70
CA VAL A 75 -13.31 -17.73 3.60
C VAL A 75 -14.74 -17.26 3.33
N ILE A 76 -14.96 -15.94 3.34
CA ILE A 76 -16.31 -15.35 3.28
C ILE A 76 -16.80 -15.17 1.84
N LYS A 77 -15.87 -14.98 0.89
CA LYS A 77 -16.12 -14.74 -0.55
C LYS A 77 -16.92 -13.47 -0.86
N GLU A 78 -16.92 -12.50 0.04
CA GLU A 78 -17.54 -11.19 -0.17
C GLU A 78 -16.69 -10.31 -1.12
N PRO A 79 -17.21 -9.91 -2.30
CA PRO A 79 -16.43 -9.20 -3.32
C PRO A 79 -15.79 -7.89 -2.82
N ILE A 80 -16.46 -7.20 -1.89
CA ILE A 80 -15.96 -5.95 -1.32
C ILE A 80 -14.63 -6.14 -0.58
N LEU A 81 -14.40 -7.31 0.04
CA LEU A 81 -13.16 -7.62 0.73
C LEU A 81 -12.01 -7.73 -0.28
N LEU A 82 -12.23 -8.43 -1.39
CA LEU A 82 -11.24 -8.54 -2.46
C LEU A 82 -10.95 -7.15 -3.06
N MET A 83 -11.99 -6.37 -3.37
CA MET A 83 -11.86 -5.01 -3.90
C MET A 83 -10.99 -4.12 -3.00
N VAL A 84 -11.27 -4.10 -1.69
CA VAL A 84 -10.49 -3.33 -0.70
C VAL A 84 -9.05 -3.82 -0.62
N SER A 85 -8.84 -5.14 -0.58
CA SER A 85 -7.49 -5.72 -0.48
C SER A 85 -6.62 -5.37 -1.70
N LEU A 86 -7.21 -5.36 -2.90
CA LEU A 86 -6.52 -5.05 -4.15
C LEU A 86 -6.18 -3.56 -4.25
N ILE A 87 -7.13 -2.66 -3.97
CA ILE A 87 -6.90 -1.20 -4.00
C ILE A 87 -5.78 -0.82 -3.01
N TRP A 88 -5.86 -1.34 -1.79
CA TRP A 88 -4.90 -1.00 -0.76
C TRP A 88 -3.51 -1.60 -1.05
N SER A 89 -3.45 -2.83 -1.56
CA SER A 89 -2.18 -3.42 -2.04
C SER A 89 -1.57 -2.64 -3.21
N ALA A 90 -2.42 -2.14 -4.12
CA ALA A 90 -1.99 -1.31 -5.25
C ALA A 90 -1.37 0.00 -4.75
N HIS A 91 -2.03 0.69 -3.81
CA HIS A 91 -1.49 1.91 -3.20
C HIS A 91 -0.11 1.70 -2.59
N ILE A 92 0.04 0.69 -1.72
CA ILE A 92 1.33 0.42 -1.07
C ILE A 92 2.40 0.09 -2.12
N SER A 93 2.07 -0.72 -3.12
CA SER A 93 3.01 -1.10 -4.19
C SER A 93 3.42 0.10 -5.05
N MET A 94 2.49 0.99 -5.38
CA MET A 94 2.76 2.24 -6.09
C MET A 94 3.75 3.10 -5.31
N ASP A 95 3.50 3.29 -4.02
CA ASP A 95 4.40 4.02 -3.13
C ASP A 95 5.81 3.44 -3.14
N ARG A 96 5.93 2.10 -3.04
CA ARG A 96 7.25 1.45 -3.00
C ARG A 96 7.97 1.50 -4.35
N ALA A 97 7.24 1.39 -5.45
CA ALA A 97 7.77 1.58 -6.80
C ALA A 97 8.31 3.00 -7.03
N LEU A 98 7.68 4.01 -6.41
CA LEU A 98 8.14 5.40 -6.41
C LEU A 98 9.28 5.67 -5.41
N GLY A 99 9.60 4.68 -4.56
CA GLY A 99 10.68 4.75 -3.59
C GLY A 99 10.25 5.28 -2.22
N TYR A 100 8.95 5.45 -1.95
CA TYR A 100 8.45 5.64 -0.60
C TYR A 100 8.51 4.32 0.17
N GLY A 101 8.43 4.40 1.50
CA GLY A 101 8.42 3.21 2.31
C GLY A 101 8.00 3.41 3.75
N LEU A 102 8.15 2.36 4.57
CA LEU A 102 7.83 2.44 6.00
C LEU A 102 8.79 3.42 6.66
N LYS A 103 8.20 4.33 7.43
CA LYS A 103 8.85 5.50 8.00
C LYS A 103 9.55 5.14 9.30
N TYR A 104 10.72 5.71 9.49
CA TYR A 104 11.38 5.76 10.79
C TYR A 104 10.98 7.04 11.54
N GLU A 105 11.15 7.04 12.87
CA GLU A 105 10.82 8.19 13.73
C GLU A 105 11.70 9.43 13.43
N GLU A 106 12.85 9.24 12.77
CA GLU A 106 13.79 10.31 12.43
C GLU A 106 13.21 11.33 11.44
N GLY A 107 12.21 10.95 10.63
CA GLY A 107 11.45 11.86 9.77
C GLY A 107 10.84 11.22 8.53
N PHE A 108 9.89 11.93 7.91
CA PHE A 108 9.06 11.43 6.79
C PHE A 108 9.85 10.91 5.57
N LYS A 109 11.06 11.42 5.33
CA LYS A 109 11.90 11.01 4.18
C LYS A 109 12.80 9.81 4.48
N VAL A 110 12.94 9.44 5.75
CA VAL A 110 13.75 8.31 6.17
C VAL A 110 12.87 7.07 6.18
N THR A 111 13.04 6.21 5.18
CA THR A 111 12.25 4.97 5.06
C THR A 111 13.17 3.77 4.83
N HIS A 112 12.65 2.56 5.02
CA HIS A 112 13.46 1.37 4.79
C HIS A 112 13.95 1.25 3.35
N ILE A 113 13.21 1.75 2.35
CA ILE A 113 13.61 1.68 0.94
C ILE A 113 14.87 2.53 0.67
N GLN A 114 15.05 3.65 1.39
CA GLN A 114 16.26 4.48 1.29
C GLN A 114 17.47 3.85 1.99
N LYS A 115 17.25 2.89 2.89
CA LYS A 115 18.31 2.20 3.65
C LYS A 115 18.73 0.85 3.01
N ILE A 116 18.20 0.51 1.82
CA ILE A 116 18.54 -0.68 1.01
C ILE A 116 19.60 -0.35 -0.05
#